data_AF-A0A644XH75-F1
#
_entry.id   AF-A0A644XH75-F1
#
_cell.length_a   1.000
_cell.length_b   1.000
_cell.length_c   1.000
_cell.angle_alpha   90.00
_cell.angle_beta   90.00
_cell.angle_gamma   90.00
#
_symmetry.space_group_name_H-M   'P 1'
#
loop_
_entity.id
_entity.type
_entity.pdbx_description
1 polymer ?
#
loop_
_entity_poly.entity_id
_entity_poly.type
_entity_poly.pdbx_seq_one_letter_code
_entity_poly.pdbx_strand_id
1 'polypeptide(L)' 'MSAYIRKMCIDGYIVNLEIPELDACAKYLRSASNNLNQIARRVNSGGGYYPDKINEIKTALEENWALFGNILEQLSRLK' A
#
# COMPACT_ATOMS: atom_id res chain seq x y z
N MET A 1 1.65 25.83 18.17
CA MET A 1 1.31 27.02 17.35
C MET A 1 2.40 27.40 16.34
N SER A 2 3.69 27.37 16.70
CA SER A 2 4.79 27.87 15.85
C SER A 2 4.95 27.18 14.48
N ALA A 3 4.76 25.85 14.41
CA ALA A 3 4.88 25.10 13.15
C ALA A 3 3.79 25.44 12.12
N TYR A 4 2.54 25.57 12.59
CA TYR A 4 1.41 25.97 11.75
C TYR A 4 1.61 27.35 11.14
N ILE A 5 1.97 28.35 11.97
CA ILE A 5 2.18 29.73 11.52
C ILE A 5 3.32 29.80 10.50
N ARG A 6 4.45 29.13 10.77
CA ARG A 6 5.56 29.07 9.80
C ARG A 6 5.14 28.47 8.46
N LYS A 7 4.37 27.38 8.48
CA LYS A 7 3.89 26.70 7.26
C LYS A 7 2.95 27.62 6.46
N MET A 8 2.00 28.29 7.12
CA MET A 8 1.11 29.28 6.49
C MET A 8 1.86 30.47 5.89
N CYS A 9 2.87 31.00 6.59
CA CYS A 9 3.64 32.14 6.09
C CYS A 9 4.50 31.80 4.86
N ILE A 10 4.91 30.54 4.70
CA ILE A 10 5.72 30.08 3.55
C ILE A 10 4.82 29.69 2.37
N ASP A 11 3.78 28.89 2.61
CA ASP A 11 2.98 28.28 1.55
C ASP A 11 1.71 29.06 1.20
N GLY A 12 1.28 30.02 2.03
CA GLY A 12 0.09 30.86 1.81
C GLY A 12 -1.25 30.17 2.15
N TYR A 13 -1.34 28.85 2.00
CA TYR A 13 -2.48 28.03 2.45
C TYR A 13 -2.00 26.62 2.82
N ILE A 14 -2.80 25.92 3.64
CA ILE A 14 -2.54 24.52 4.03
C ILE A 14 -3.79 23.71 3.69
N VAL A 15 -3.62 22.68 2.85
CA VAL A 15 -4.65 21.67 2.58
C VAL A 15 -4.31 20.41 3.36
N ASN A 16 -5.21 20.00 4.25
CA ASN A 16 -5.13 18.70 4.91
C ASN A 16 -5.97 17.69 4.12
N LEU A 17 -5.31 16.84 3.34
CA LEU A 17 -5.98 15.76 2.60
C LEU A 17 -6.18 14.57 3.54
N GLU A 18 -7.40 14.41 4.04
CA GLU A 18 -7.82 13.24 4.81
C GLU A 18 -8.50 12.24 3.88
N ILE A 19 -7.76 11.18 3.50
CA ILE A 19 -8.29 10.09 2.67
C ILE A 19 -8.18 8.79 3.46
N PRO A 20 -9.14 8.50 4.38
CA PRO A 20 -9.09 7.32 5.24
C PRO A 20 -9.14 6.01 4.44
N GLU A 21 -9.75 6.00 3.26
CA GLU A 21 -9.81 4.85 2.36
C GLU A 21 -8.41 4.45 1.87
N LEU A 22 -7.52 5.42 1.71
CA LEU A 22 -6.14 5.19 1.29
C LEU A 22 -5.36 4.41 2.37
N ASP A 23 -5.54 4.77 3.64
CA ASP A 23 -4.97 4.03 4.77
C ASP A 23 -5.56 2.61 4.88
N ALA A 24 -6.88 2.47 4.66
CA ALA A 24 -7.52 1.16 4.62
C ALA A 24 -6.97 0.27 3.49
N CYS A 25 -6.81 0.81 2.28
CA CYS A 25 -6.21 0.10 1.15
C CYS A 25 -4.78 -0.36 1.44
N ALA A 26 -3.95 0.49 2.05
CA ALA A 26 -2.60 0.13 2.46
C ALA A 26 -2.60 -1.02 3.48
N LYS A 27 -3.53 -1.01 4.44
CA LYS A 27 -3.72 -2.09 5.42
C LYS A 27 -4.14 -3.40 4.75
N TYR A 28 -5.08 -3.37 3.82
CA TYR A 28 -5.52 -4.56 3.09
C TYR A 28 -4.41 -5.17 2.24
N LEU A 29 -3.64 -4.35 1.52
CA LEU A 29 -2.49 -4.79 0.73
C LEU A 29 -1.45 -5.49 1.61
N ARG A 30 -1.10 -4.88 2.76
CA ARG A 30 -0.16 -5.49 3.72
C ARG A 30 -0.68 -6.82 4.27
N SER A 31 -1.96 -6.89 4.64
CA SER A 31 -2.60 -8.11 5.14
C SER A 31 -2.58 -9.22 4.08
N ALA A 32 -2.92 -8.88 2.84
CA ALA A 32 -2.88 -9.82 1.71
C ALA A 32 -1.47 -10.38 1.47
N SER A 33 -0.43 -9.53 1.51
CA SER A 33 0.98 -9.98 1.41
C SER A 33 1.37 -10.94 2.52
N ASN A 34 0.97 -10.65 3.77
CA ASN A 34 1.26 -11.51 4.90
C ASN A 34 0.55 -12.86 4.80
N ASN A 35 -0.71 -12.86 4.38
CA ASN A 35 -1.50 -14.08 4.19
C ASN A 35 -0.92 -14.96 3.07
N LEU A 36 -0.53 -14.36 1.94
CA LEU A 36 0.16 -15.07 0.86
C LEU A 36 1.45 -15.72 1.35
N ASN A 37 2.26 -14.99 2.11
CA ASN A 37 3.52 -15.52 2.65
C ASN A 37 3.29 -16.68 3.62
N GLN A 38 2.22 -16.63 4.42
CA GLN A 38 1.83 -17.75 5.29
C GLN A 38 1.41 -18.98 4.48
N ILE A 39 0.60 -18.80 3.43
CA ILE A 39 0.20 -19.89 2.53
C ILE A 39 1.43 -20.51 1.87
N ALA A 40 2.34 -19.69 1.33
CA ALA A 40 3.58 -20.15 0.71
C ALA A 40 4.43 -20.98 1.68
N ARG A 41 4.60 -20.52 2.93
CA ARG A 41 5.33 -21.27 3.96
C ARG A 41 4.65 -22.59 4.29
N ARG A 42 3.33 -22.59 4.53
CA ARG A 42 2.56 -23.80 4.86
C ARG A 42 2.62 -24.84 3.74
N VAL A 43 2.55 -24.39 2.50
CA VAL A 43 2.67 -25.25 1.31
C VAL A 43 4.06 -25.86 1.21
N ASN A 44 5.11 -25.05 1.38
CA ASN A 44 6.49 -25.53 1.37
C ASN A 44 6.78 -26.55 2.49
N SER A 45 6.08 -26.47 3.62
CA SER A 45 6.25 -27.39 4.75
C SER A 45 5.42 -28.68 4.67
N GLY A 46 4.38 -28.73 3.83
CA GLY A 46 3.33 -29.77 3.90
C GLY A 46 3.09 -30.63 2.65
N GLY A 47 3.83 -30.42 1.55
CA GLY A 47 3.90 -31.38 0.44
C GLY A 47 2.82 -31.28 -0.65
N GLY A 48 1.99 -30.24 -0.67
CA GLY A 48 1.05 -29.97 -1.78
C GLY A 48 1.61 -28.92 -2.74
N TYR A 49 2.33 -29.33 -3.79
CA TYR A 49 3.00 -28.43 -4.73
C TYR A 49 2.00 -27.78 -5.72
N TYR A 50 1.65 -26.51 -5.48
CA TYR A 50 0.92 -25.65 -6.44
C TYR A 50 1.63 -24.30 -6.63
N PRO A 51 2.92 -24.28 -7.02
CA PRO A 51 3.70 -23.05 -7.14
C PRO A 51 3.08 -22.09 -8.16
N ASP A 52 2.46 -22.60 -9.22
CA ASP A 52 1.90 -21.77 -10.29
C ASP A 52 0.75 -20.91 -9.77
N LYS A 53 -0.12 -21.47 -8.92
CA LYS A 53 -1.24 -20.73 -8.32
C LYS A 53 -0.77 -19.70 -7.29
N ILE A 54 0.27 -20.02 -6.52
CA ILE A 54 0.84 -19.08 -5.55
C ILE A 54 1.56 -17.94 -6.27
N ASN A 55 2.28 -18.24 -7.34
CA ASN A 55 2.93 -17.25 -8.19
C ASN A 55 1.90 -16.33 -8.87
N GLU A 56 0.79 -16.87 -9.37
CA GLU A 56 -0.30 -16.09 -9.97
C GLU A 56 -0.87 -15.05 -8.97
N ILE A 57 -1.13 -15.46 -7.72
CA ILE A 57 -1.60 -14.54 -6.66
C ILE A 57 -0.50 -13.56 -6.26
N LYS A 58 0.76 -13.98 -6.22
CA LYS A 58 1.89 -13.11 -5.94
C LYS A 58 2.02 -12.00 -6.99
N THR A 59 1.95 -12.35 -8.26
CA THR A 59 2.01 -11.39 -9.37
C THR A 59 0.86 -10.39 -9.28
N ALA A 60 -0.38 -10.86 -9.09
CA ALA A 60 -1.53 -9.97 -8.94
C ALA A 60 -1.38 -9.02 -7.75
N LEU A 61 -0.72 -9.45 -6.67
CA LEU A 61 -0.45 -8.60 -5.51
C LEU A 61 0.65 -7.57 -5.79
N GLU A 62 1.70 -7.94 -6.52
CA GLU A 62 2.76 -7.03 -6.96
C GLU A 62 2.22 -5.96 -7.90
N GLU A 63 1.33 -6.33 -8.84
CA GLU A 63 0.62 -5.39 -9.72
C GLU A 63 -0.24 -4.40 -8.93
N ASN A 64 -1.02 -4.90 -7.97
CA ASN A 64 -1.82 -4.04 -7.09
C ASN A 64 -0.95 -3.09 -6.26
N TRP A 65 0.22 -3.53 -5.79
CA TRP A 65 1.20 -2.68 -5.10
C TRP A 65 1.73 -1.57 -6.02
N ALA A 66 2.06 -1.90 -7.27
CA ALA A 66 2.53 -0.91 -8.24
C ALA A 66 1.44 0.14 -8.55
N LEU A 67 0.20 -0.29 -8.77
CA LEU A 67 -0.94 0.60 -8.98
C LEU A 67 -1.16 1.51 -7.78
N PHE A 68 -1.12 0.96 -6.57
CA PHE A 68 -1.28 1.74 -5.35
C PHE A 68 -0.13 2.74 -5.16
N GLY A 69 1.10 2.34 -5.46
CA GLY A 69 2.27 3.23 -5.47
C GLY A 69 2.12 4.40 -6.45
N ASN A 70 1.61 4.15 -7.66
CA ASN A 70 1.34 5.19 -8.65
C ASN A 70 0.26 6.18 -8.16
N ILE A 71 -0.79 5.70 -7.51
CA ILE A 71 -1.82 6.56 -6.92
C ILE A 71 -1.21 7.45 -5.84
N LEU A 72 -0.39 6.90 -4.95
CA LEU A 72 0.31 7.66 -3.92
C LEU A 72 1.24 8.72 -4.52
N GLU A 73 1.96 8.38 -5.60
CA GLU A 73 2.81 9.33 -6.30
C GLU A 73 2.00 10.47 -6.94
N GLN A 74 0.87 10.15 -7.58
CA GLN A 74 -0.02 11.17 -8.15
C GLN A 74 -0.58 12.10 -7.07
N LEU A 75 -1.04 11.54 -5.95
CA LEU A 75 -1.53 12.32 -4.80
C LEU A 75 -0.43 13.20 -4.20
N SER A 76 0.82 12.71 -4.15
CA SER A 76 1.97 13.50 -3.63
C SER A 76 2.30 14.74 -4.49
N ARG A 77 1.86 14.76 -5.75
CA ARG A 77 2.08 15.88 -6.68
C ARG A 77 0.98 16.94 -6.60
N LEU A 78 -0.12 16.67 -5.89
CA LEU A 78 -1.16 17.67 -5.64
C LEU A 78 -0.55 18.76 -4.73
N LYS A 79 -0.35 19.95 -5.30
CA LYS A 79 0.02 21.18 -4.58
C LYS A 79 -1.24 21.95 -4.18
#